data_AF-A0A1C3XS14-F1
#
_entry.id   AF-A0A1C3XS14-F1
#
_cell.length_a   1.000
_cell.length_b   1.000
_cell.length_c   1.000
_cell.angle_alpha   90.00
_cell.angle_beta   90.00
_cell.angle_gamma   90.00
#
_symmetry.space_group_name_H-M   'P 1'
#
loop_
_entity.id
_entity.type
_entity.pdbx_description
1 polymer ?
#
loop_
_entity_poly.entity_id
_entity_poly.type
_entity_poly.pdbx_seq_one_letter_code
_entity_poly.pdbx_strand_id
1 'polypeptide(L)' 'MMPSTFSLHKIGEAIRDLEEKVAHGAEISREELASGILRITKRLRDELEAALKVIDSLKDHTGLTVAAARPKQRER' A
#
# COMPACT_ATOMS: atom_id res chain seq x y z
N MET A 1 -18.34 20.83 53.37
CA MET A 1 -18.68 20.27 52.04
C MET A 1 -17.56 20.69 51.10
N MET A 2 -16.61 19.80 50.81
CA MET A 2 -15.44 20.13 49.96
C MET A 2 -15.86 20.14 48.48
N PRO A 3 -15.35 21.06 47.64
CA PRO A 3 -15.69 21.13 46.22
C PRO A 3 -15.22 19.85 45.53
N SER A 4 -16.06 19.28 44.67
CA SER A 4 -15.76 18.05 43.96
C SER A 4 -14.49 18.22 43.14
N THR A 5 -13.46 17.46 43.49
CA THR A 5 -12.34 17.20 42.61
C THR A 5 -12.86 16.45 41.40
N PHE A 6 -13.36 17.17 40.39
CA PHE A 6 -13.18 16.72 39.01
C PHE A 6 -11.67 16.67 38.81
N SER A 7 -11.11 15.49 39.11
CA SER A 7 -9.67 15.34 39.32
C SER A 7 -8.97 15.51 37.98
N LEU A 8 -8.15 16.55 37.84
CA LEU A 8 -7.28 16.76 36.67
C LEU A 8 -6.47 15.50 36.33
N HIS A 9 -6.17 14.67 37.32
CA HIS A 9 -5.53 13.37 37.13
C HIS A 9 -6.36 12.41 36.27
N LYS A 10 -7.68 12.31 36.50
CA LYS A 10 -8.59 11.45 35.70
C LYS A 10 -8.72 11.96 34.27
N ILE A 11 -8.67 13.28 34.09
CA ILE A 11 -8.65 13.90 32.76
C ILE A 11 -7.33 13.55 32.05
N GLY A 12 -6.20 13.62 32.76
CA GLY A 12 -4.89 13.24 32.22
C GLY A 12 -4.80 11.78 31.80
N GLU A 13 -5.40 10.85 32.56
CA GLU A 13 -5.49 9.44 32.18
C GLU A 13 -6.35 9.24 30.93
N ALA A 14 -7.52 9.87 30.87
CA ALA A 14 -8.40 9.77 29.71
C ALA A 14 -7.77 10.33 28.42
N ILE A 15 -6.96 11.39 28.53
CA ILE A 15 -6.20 11.94 27.38
C ILE A 15 -5.15 10.92 26.91
N ARG A 16 -4.39 10.31 27.82
CA ARG A 16 -3.38 9.32 27.48
C ARG A 16 -3.98 8.08 26.81
N ASP A 17 -5.11 7.59 27.34
CA ASP A 17 -5.84 6.47 26.74
C ASP A 17 -6.32 6.80 25.32
N LEU A 18 -6.69 8.05 25.06
CA LEU A 18 -7.10 8.50 23.73
C LEU A 18 -5.90 8.57 22.79
N GLU A 19 -4.76 9.08 23.24
CA GLU A 19 -3.51 9.13 22.47
C GLU A 19 -3.06 7.72 22.05
N GLU A 20 -3.10 6.76 22.97
CA GLU A 20 -2.78 5.36 22.68
C GLU A 20 -3.75 4.74 21.66
N LYS A 21 -5.06 4.98 21.81
CA LYS A 21 -6.07 4.50 20.86
C LYS A 21 -5.91 5.11 19.47
N VAL A 22 -5.57 6.40 19.39
CA VAL A 22 -5.31 7.08 18.12
C VAL A 22 -4.05 6.53 17.46
N ALA A 23 -2.97 6.34 18.23
CA ALA A 23 -1.73 5.76 17.73
C ALA A 23 -1.93 4.33 17.20
N HIS A 24 -2.65 3.49 17.96
CA HIS A 24 -2.96 2.12 17.56
C HIS A 24 -3.87 2.06 16.33
N GLY A 25 -4.90 2.91 16.26
CA GLY A 25 -5.77 3.01 15.08
C GLY A 25 -5.00 3.44 13.82
N ALA A 26 -4.05 4.37 13.96
CA ALA A 26 -3.19 4.79 12.85
C ALA A 26 -2.23 3.67 12.39
N GLU A 27 -1.76 2.82 13.30
CA GLU A 27 -0.96 1.65 12.98
C GLU A 27 -1.76 0.60 12.21
N ILE A 28 -2.96 0.23 12.67
CA ILE A 28 -3.87 -0.68 11.96
C ILE A 28 -4.15 -0.15 10.54
N SER A 29 -4.47 1.14 10.40
CA SER A 29 -4.73 1.74 9.09
C SER A 29 -3.52 1.66 8.14
N ARG A 30 -2.30 1.79 8.67
CA ARG A 30 -1.06 1.61 7.88
C ARG A 30 -0.87 0.17 7.43
N GLU A 31 -1.12 -0.81 8.30
CA GLU A 31 -1.01 -2.24 7.96
C GLU A 31 -2.05 -2.66 6.91
N GLU A 32 -3.28 -2.19 7.04
CA GLU A 32 -4.34 -2.44 6.06
C GLU A 32 -4.00 -1.82 4.70
N LEU A 33 -3.47 -0.59 4.68
CA LEU A 33 -3.03 0.07 3.46
C LEU A 33 -1.86 -0.69 2.82
N ALA A 34 -0.85 -1.08 3.59
CA ALA A 34 0.29 -1.86 3.10
C ALA A 34 -0.16 -3.20 2.50
N SER A 35 -1.09 -3.89 3.18
CA SER A 35 -1.69 -5.14 2.70
C SER A 35 -2.48 -4.93 1.40
N GLY A 36 -3.24 -3.83 1.32
CA GLY A 36 -3.98 -3.43 0.12
C GLY A 36 -3.06 -3.18 -1.08
N ILE A 37 -1.99 -2.41 -0.88
CA ILE A 37 -0.97 -2.14 -1.91
C ILE A 37 -0.35 -3.45 -2.38
N LEU A 38 0.10 -4.32 -1.46
CA LEU A 38 0.71 -5.59 -1.81
C LEU A 38 -0.22 -6.47 -2.67
N ARG A 39 -1.52 -6.53 -2.32
CA ARG A 39 -2.51 -7.28 -3.08
C ARG A 39 -2.68 -6.74 -4.50
N ILE A 40 -2.76 -5.41 -4.65
CA ILE A 40 -2.88 -4.75 -5.95
C ILE A 40 -1.63 -5.00 -6.79
N THR A 41 -0.43 -4.80 -6.22
CA THR A 41 0.84 -5.03 -6.92
C THR A 41 0.97 -6.47 -7.40
N LYS A 42 0.60 -7.45 -6.56
CA LYS A 42 0.60 -8.87 -6.95
C LYS A 42 -0.34 -9.12 -8.13
N ARG A 43 -1.58 -8.62 -8.05
CA ARG A 43 -2.57 -8.79 -9.12
C ARG A 43 -2.09 -8.17 -10.44
N LEU A 44 -1.54 -6.94 -10.39
CA LEU A 44 -1.01 -6.28 -11.58
C LEU A 44 0.13 -7.06 -12.22
N ARG A 45 1.05 -7.61 -11.41
CA ARG A 45 2.14 -8.45 -11.90
C ARG A 45 1.60 -9.73 -12.58
N ASP A 46 0.64 -10.39 -11.94
CA ASP A 46 0.08 -11.64 -12.45
C ASP A 46 -0.70 -11.39 -13.78
N GLU A 47 -1.44 -10.28 -13.88
CA GLU A 47 -2.11 -9.85 -15.13
C GLU A 47 -1.11 -9.49 -16.24
N LEU A 48 0.00 -8.81 -15.90
CA LEU A 48 1.07 -8.49 -16.85
C LEU A 48 1.77 -9.75 -17.37
N GLU A 49 2.04 -10.72 -16.50
CA GLU A 49 2.64 -12.01 -16.88
C GLU A 49 1.72 -12.78 -17.84
N ALA A 50 0.41 -12.77 -17.58
CA ALA A 50 -0.58 -13.37 -18.47
C ALA A 50 -0.59 -12.69 -19.85
N ALA A 51 -0.56 -11.35 -19.88
CA ALA A 51 -0.50 -10.59 -21.12
C ALA A 51 0.77 -10.90 -21.93
N LEU A 52 1.93 -11.00 -21.28
CA LEU A 52 3.19 -11.37 -21.93
C LEU A 52 3.12 -12.76 -22.55
N LYS A 53 2.54 -13.76 -21.86
CA LYS A 53 2.35 -15.11 -22.42
C LYS A 53 1.48 -15.12 -23.67
N VAL A 54 0.41 -14.31 -23.68
CA VAL A 54 -0.45 -14.14 -24.86
C VAL A 54 0.33 -13.52 -26.02
N ILE A 55 1.10 -12.46 -25.76
CA ILE A 55 1.93 -11.80 -26.77
C ILE A 55 2.98 -12.75 -27.34
N ASP A 56 3.68 -13.51 -26.50
CA ASP A 56 4.67 -14.49 -26.96
C ASP A 56 4.03 -15.59 -27.81
N SER A 57 2.85 -16.09 -27.42
CA SER A 57 2.11 -17.07 -28.22
C SER A 57 1.73 -16.50 -29.60
N LEU A 58 1.29 -15.24 -29.65
CA LEU A 58 0.98 -14.56 -30.91
C LEU A 58 2.24 -14.34 -31.77
N LYS A 59 3.36 -14.00 -31.14
CA LYS A 59 4.68 -13.82 -31.79
C LYS A 59 5.10 -15.09 -32.51
N ASP A 60 4.96 -16.23 -31.85
CA ASP A 60 5.34 -17.55 -32.39
C ASP A 60 4.44 -17.97 -33.57
N HIS A 61 3.20 -17.49 -33.60
CA HIS A 61 2.24 -17.80 -34.68
C HIS A 61 2.35 -16.84 -35.88
N THR A 62 2.92 -15.65 -35.69
CA THR A 62 2.98 -14.60 -36.72
C THR A 62 4.39 -14.33 -37.26
N GLY A 63 5.44 -14.88 -36.64
CA GLY A 63 6.84 -14.64 -37.03
C GLY A 63 7.32 -13.20 -36.77
N LEU A 64 6.51 -12.36 -36.11
CA LEU A 64 6.81 -10.96 -35.85
C LEU A 64 7.76 -10.83 -34.66
N THR A 65 9.06 -10.66 -34.90
CA THR A 65 10.02 -10.38 -33.83
C THR A 65 9.83 -8.95 -33.34
N VAL A 66 9.24 -8.77 -32.15
CA VAL A 66 9.15 -7.45 -31.51
C VAL A 66 10.55 -7.08 -30.98
N ALA A 67 11.29 -6.29 -31.75
CA ALA A 67 12.54 -5.70 -31.29
C ALA A 67 12.24 -4.80 -30.08
N ALA A 68 12.70 -5.23 -28.89
CA ALA A 68 12.57 -4.46 -27.66
C ALA A 68 13.16 -3.05 -27.89
N ALA A 69 12.30 -2.03 -27.87
CA ALA A 69 12.72 -0.65 -27.92
C ALA A 69 13.52 -0.34 -26.65
N ARG A 70 14.85 -0.42 -26.74
CA ARG A 70 15.72 0.08 -25.68
C ARG A 70 15.44 1.57 -25.50
N PRO A 71 15.16 2.05 -24.27
CA PRO A 71 15.01 3.48 -24.05
C PRO A 71 16.37 4.12 -24.35
N LYS A 72 16.41 5.04 -25.34
CA LYS A 72 17.59 5.86 -25.56
C LYS A 72 17.75 6.77 -24.35
N GLN A 73 18.70 6.44 -23.50
CA GLN A 73 19.19 7.31 -22.44
C GLN A 73 19.66 8.60 -23.12
N ARG A 74 18.89 9.68 -22.92
CA ARG A 74 19.24 11.02 -23.39
C ARG A 74 20.42 11.48 -22.54
N GLU A 75 21.63 11.48 -23.11
CA GLU A 75 22.78 12.17 -22.53
C GLU A 75 22.49 13.67 -22.48
N ARG A 76 22.94 14.29 -21.39
CA ARG A 76 22.64 15.67 -20.98
C ARG A 76 23.26 16.70 -21.90
#